data_AF-H1KVC3-F1
#
_entry.id   AF-H1KVC3-F1
#
_cell.length_a   1.000
_cell.length_b   1.000
_cell.length_c   1.000
_cell.angle_alpha   90.00
_cell.angle_beta   90.00
_cell.angle_gamma   90.00
#
_symmetry.space_group_name_H-M   'P 1'
#
loop_
_entity.id
_entity.type
_entity.pdbx_description
1 polymer ?
#
loop_
_entity_poly.entity_id
_entity_poly.type
_entity_poly.pdbx_seq_one_letter_code
_entity_poly.pdbx_strand_id
1 'polypeptide(L)'
;GLVGGLVEAPLAVAGGVAGATVGAVGGVLGVPGGRGPGGMTTDEQKAQILSQLSGMQPGPEYDAMFVNASLQGHQEALNIHGSYAQAGDDPGLRRIAAGAIPLIQRHIAQLSRMQATMGGGREG
;
A
#
# COMPACT_ATOMS: atom_id res chain seq x y z
N GLY A 1 1.56 -16.42 47.80
CA GLY A 1 0.45 -17.27 47.34
C GLY A 1 -0.43 -16.44 46.45
N LEU A 2 -1.09 -16.92 45.41
CA LEU A 2 -1.35 -18.26 44.88
C LEU A 2 -1.78 -18.05 43.42
N VAL A 3 -1.29 -18.90 42.50
CA VAL A 3 -2.08 -19.64 41.48
C VAL A 3 -2.97 -18.79 40.55
N GLY A 4 -2.74 -18.72 39.24
CA GLY A 4 -2.73 -19.85 38.29
C GLY A 4 -4.14 -20.04 37.70
N GLY A 5 -4.27 -20.19 36.38
CA GLY A 5 -5.54 -20.65 35.78
C GLY A 5 -5.77 -20.26 34.33
N LEU A 6 -5.35 -21.15 33.42
CA LEU A 6 -5.80 -21.24 32.02
C LEU A 6 -7.29 -21.58 31.96
N VAL A 7 -8.06 -20.93 31.08
CA VAL A 7 -9.28 -21.50 30.47
C VAL A 7 -9.43 -20.98 29.04
N GLU A 8 -9.04 -21.85 28.09
CA GLU A 8 -9.82 -22.33 26.95
C GLU A 8 -10.90 -21.42 26.30
N ALA A 9 -10.84 -21.38 24.97
CA ALA A 9 -11.72 -20.68 24.03
C ALA A 9 -13.23 -21.04 24.15
N PRO A 10 -14.08 -20.36 23.37
CA PRO A 10 -14.53 -21.07 22.17
C PRO A 10 -14.58 -20.21 20.91
N LEU A 11 -14.22 -20.85 19.80
CA LEU A 11 -14.66 -20.50 18.47
C LEU A 11 -16.20 -20.47 18.46
N ALA A 12 -16.78 -19.34 18.09
CA ALA A 12 -18.17 -19.25 17.68
C ALA A 12 -18.20 -18.75 16.23
N VAL A 13 -18.39 -19.71 15.32
CA VAL A 13 -18.85 -19.48 13.96
C VAL A 13 -20.38 -19.42 13.98
N ALA A 14 -20.94 -18.43 13.27
CA ALA A 14 -22.26 -18.40 12.60
C ALA A 14 -23.14 -17.18 12.95
N GLY A 15 -23.57 -16.46 11.90
CA GLY A 15 -24.88 -15.80 11.89
C GLY A 15 -24.90 -14.28 11.74
N GLY A 16 -24.67 -13.79 10.51
CA GLY A 16 -25.32 -12.63 9.89
C GLY A 16 -25.56 -11.34 10.68
N VAL A 17 -24.84 -10.29 10.32
CA VAL A 17 -25.42 -8.94 10.22
C VAL A 17 -25.05 -8.33 8.87
N ALA A 18 -26.08 -8.06 8.08
CA ALA A 18 -26.01 -7.09 7.01
C ALA A 18 -25.77 -5.71 7.63
N GLY A 19 -24.76 -5.01 7.13
CA GLY A 19 -24.42 -3.66 7.59
C GLY A 19 -23.03 -3.28 7.09
N ALA A 20 -22.96 -2.82 5.85
CA ALA A 20 -21.76 -2.25 5.26
C ALA A 20 -21.25 -1.09 6.14
N THR A 21 -20.11 -1.27 6.80
CA THR A 21 -19.27 -0.16 7.25
C THR A 21 -18.20 0.10 6.19
N VAL A 22 -18.65 0.54 5.03
CA VAL A 22 -17.80 1.32 4.13
C VAL A 22 -17.74 2.72 4.73
N GLY A 23 -16.58 3.13 5.27
CA GLY A 23 -16.36 4.54 5.57
C GLY A 23 -15.36 4.83 6.68
N ALA A 24 -14.24 5.44 6.25
CA ALA A 24 -13.40 6.35 7.03
C ALA A 24 -12.44 5.77 8.08
N VAL A 25 -11.36 5.15 7.61
CA VAL A 25 -10.01 5.38 8.17
C VAL A 25 -9.09 5.92 7.07
N GLY A 26 -9.48 7.04 6.45
CA GLY A 26 -8.75 7.72 5.37
C GLY A 26 -8.42 9.16 5.73
N GLY A 27 -8.07 9.42 6.99
CA GLY A 27 -7.91 10.77 7.53
C GLY A 27 -6.53 11.03 8.12
N VAL A 28 -5.47 10.93 7.31
CA VAL A 28 -4.25 11.72 7.53
C VAL A 28 -3.76 12.21 6.17
N LEU A 29 -3.46 13.51 6.07
CA LEU A 29 -2.99 14.24 4.88
C LEU A 29 -4.09 14.81 3.97
N GLY A 30 -4.82 15.79 4.51
CA GLY A 30 -5.45 16.81 3.68
C GLY A 30 -4.38 17.72 3.07
N VAL A 31 -4.10 17.53 1.78
CA VAL A 31 -3.53 18.58 0.92
C VAL A 31 -4.50 18.77 -0.24
N PRO A 32 -5.24 19.89 -0.32
CA PRO A 32 -6.05 20.20 -1.48
C PRO A 32 -5.13 20.70 -2.61
N GLY A 33 -5.23 20.10 -3.79
CA GLY A 33 -4.74 20.68 -5.03
C GLY A 33 -3.42 20.12 -5.55
N GLY A 34 -3.53 19.20 -6.51
CA GLY A 34 -2.39 18.68 -7.29
C GLY A 34 -2.83 17.86 -8.49
N ARG A 35 -3.78 18.36 -9.30
CA ARG A 35 -4.23 17.70 -10.53
C ARG A 35 -3.31 18.08 -11.69
N GLY A 36 -2.17 17.40 -11.80
CA GLY A 36 -1.38 17.37 -13.03
C GLY A 36 -1.92 16.32 -14.02
N PRO A 37 -1.92 16.58 -15.34
CA PRO A 37 -2.26 15.56 -16.33
C PRO A 37 -1.09 14.57 -16.43
N GLY A 38 -1.32 13.35 -15.94
CA GLY A 38 -0.28 12.34 -15.63
C GLY A 38 -0.21 11.95 -14.15
N GLY A 39 -1.12 12.50 -13.33
CA GLY A 39 -1.13 12.42 -11.88
C GLY A 39 -1.42 11.02 -11.31
N MET A 40 -1.05 10.90 -10.03
CA MET A 40 -1.23 9.79 -9.10
C MET A 40 -2.40 8.85 -9.43
N THR A 41 -2.19 7.57 -9.18
CA THR A 41 -3.19 6.52 -9.35
C THR A 41 -4.48 6.91 -8.63
N THR A 42 -5.60 6.96 -9.36
CA THR A 42 -6.88 7.35 -8.74
C THR A 42 -7.38 6.28 -7.78
N ASP A 43 -8.28 6.64 -6.89
CA ASP A 43 -8.86 5.69 -5.94
C ASP A 43 -9.64 4.59 -6.67
N GLU A 44 -10.31 4.91 -7.77
CA GLU A 44 -10.99 3.92 -8.62
C GLU A 44 -9.98 2.95 -9.25
N GLN A 45 -8.83 3.46 -9.73
CA GLN A 45 -7.77 2.61 -10.28
C GLN A 45 -7.18 1.68 -9.22
N LYS A 46 -6.92 2.22 -8.01
CA LYS A 46 -6.45 1.42 -6.86
C LYS A 46 -7.46 0.34 -6.48
N ALA A 47 -8.74 0.68 -6.43
CA ALA A 47 -9.82 -0.27 -6.15
C ALA A 47 -9.92 -1.38 -7.20
N GLN A 48 -9.76 -1.05 -8.48
CA GLN A 48 -9.73 -2.03 -9.56
C GLN A 48 -8.54 -2.99 -9.43
N ILE A 49 -7.34 -2.48 -9.14
CA ILE A 49 -6.14 -3.31 -8.91
C ILE A 49 -6.38 -4.27 -7.73
N LEU A 50 -6.92 -3.76 -6.62
CA LEU A 50 -7.22 -4.58 -5.44
C LEU A 50 -8.28 -5.65 -5.75
N SER A 51 -9.32 -5.30 -6.50
CA SER A 51 -10.35 -6.26 -6.93
C SER A 51 -9.79 -7.38 -7.79
N GLN A 52 -8.84 -7.07 -8.68
CA GLN A 52 -8.17 -8.08 -9.51
C GLN A 52 -7.32 -9.00 -8.66
N LEU A 53 -6.44 -8.46 -7.82
CA LEU A 53 -5.58 -9.23 -6.91
C LEU A 53 -6.40 -10.15 -6.00
N SER A 54 -7.52 -9.67 -5.46
CA SER A 54 -8.38 -10.45 -4.56
C SER A 54 -9.07 -11.64 -5.24
N GLY A 55 -9.25 -11.59 -6.56
CA GLY A 55 -9.83 -12.68 -7.36
C GLY A 55 -8.81 -13.67 -7.91
N MET A 56 -7.52 -13.36 -7.81
CA MET A 56 -6.44 -14.20 -8.36
C MET A 56 -6.05 -15.30 -7.37
N GLN A 57 -5.69 -16.46 -7.91
CA GLN A 57 -5.05 -17.51 -7.12
C GLN A 57 -3.57 -17.18 -6.90
N PRO A 58 -2.97 -17.61 -5.77
CA PRO A 58 -1.55 -17.48 -5.56
C PRO A 58 -0.74 -18.13 -6.70
N GLY A 59 0.26 -17.41 -7.22
CA GLY A 59 1.08 -17.89 -8.33
C GLY A 59 1.86 -16.77 -9.03
N PRO A 60 2.65 -17.12 -10.07
CA PRO A 60 3.52 -16.17 -10.77
C PRO A 60 2.80 -14.94 -11.34
N GLU A 61 1.56 -15.11 -11.80
CA GLU A 61 0.73 -14.02 -12.30
C GLU A 61 0.30 -13.06 -11.19
N TYR A 62 -0.06 -13.61 -10.02
CA TYR A 62 -0.40 -12.83 -8.83
C TYR A 62 0.83 -12.02 -8.38
N ASP A 63 1.99 -12.67 -8.28
CA ASP A 63 3.24 -12.04 -7.86
C ASP A 63 3.63 -10.89 -8.80
N ALA A 64 3.51 -11.10 -10.12
CA ALA A 64 3.78 -10.07 -11.11
C ALA A 64 2.84 -8.86 -10.98
N MET A 65 1.54 -9.10 -10.79
CA MET A 65 0.56 -8.03 -10.56
C MET A 65 0.82 -7.30 -9.25
N PHE A 66 1.13 -8.02 -8.17
CA PHE A 66 1.41 -7.46 -6.85
C PHE A 66 2.66 -6.58 -6.86
N VAL A 67 3.75 -7.04 -7.48
CA VAL A 67 4.99 -6.26 -7.61
C VAL A 67 4.77 -5.01 -8.45
N ASN A 68 4.02 -5.10 -9.56
CA ASN A 68 3.72 -3.95 -10.39
C ASN A 68 2.90 -2.89 -9.62
N ALA A 69 1.82 -3.32 -8.95
CA ALA A 69 1.01 -2.45 -8.11
C ALA A 69 1.83 -1.81 -6.97
N SER A 70 2.70 -2.59 -6.32
CA SER A 70 3.57 -2.11 -5.24
C SER A 70 4.58 -1.08 -5.76
N LEU A 71 5.18 -1.31 -6.94
CA LEU A 71 6.13 -0.39 -7.53
C LEU A 71 5.46 0.95 -7.86
N GLN A 72 4.27 0.91 -8.46
CA GLN A 72 3.47 2.11 -8.73
C GLN A 72 3.16 2.87 -7.44
N GLY A 73 2.70 2.18 -6.38
CA GLY A 73 2.40 2.80 -5.09
C GLY A 73 3.60 3.46 -4.44
N HIS A 74 4.79 2.86 -4.52
CA HIS A 74 6.00 3.47 -3.96
C HIS A 74 6.53 4.65 -4.80
N GLN A 75 6.35 4.65 -6.12
CA GLN A 75 6.66 5.82 -6.95
C GLN A 75 5.74 7.00 -6.64
N GLU A 76 4.45 6.74 -6.42
CA GLU A 76 3.49 7.73 -5.94
C GLU A 76 3.89 8.28 -4.57
N ALA A 77 4.23 7.40 -3.61
CA ALA A 77 4.74 7.81 -2.30
C ALA A 77 6.00 8.67 -2.41
N LEU A 78 6.94 8.33 -3.30
CA LEU A 78 8.15 9.12 -3.51
C LEU A 78 7.81 10.54 -3.98
N ASN A 79 6.84 10.67 -4.89
CA ASN A 79 6.39 11.98 -5.37
C ASN A 79 5.73 12.81 -4.26
N ILE A 80 4.84 12.21 -3.47
CA ILE A 80 4.16 12.86 -2.35
C ILE A 80 5.18 13.33 -1.30
N HIS A 81 6.04 12.43 -0.85
CA HIS A 81 7.05 12.73 0.17
C HIS A 81 8.10 13.73 -0.34
N GLY A 82 8.53 13.60 -1.61
CA GLY A 82 9.45 14.54 -2.24
C GLY A 82 8.87 15.95 -2.33
N SER A 83 7.64 16.08 -2.83
CA SER A 83 6.95 17.37 -2.95
C SER A 83 6.74 18.02 -1.58
N TYR A 84 6.28 17.25 -0.58
CA TYR A 84 6.04 17.78 0.77
C TYR A 84 7.34 18.15 1.49
N ALA A 85 8.41 17.36 1.34
CA ALA A 85 9.72 17.71 1.91
C ALA A 85 10.26 19.04 1.36
N GLN A 86 10.04 19.30 0.07
CA GLN A 86 10.50 20.52 -0.61
C GLN A 86 9.67 21.76 -0.26
N ALA A 87 8.35 21.65 -0.32
CA ALA A 87 7.44 22.81 -0.32
C ALA A 87 6.34 22.77 0.75
N GLY A 88 6.33 21.79 1.66
CA GLY A 88 5.32 21.70 2.72
C GLY A 88 5.37 22.87 3.70
N ASP A 89 4.22 23.23 4.27
CA ASP A 89 4.11 24.39 5.16
C ASP A 89 4.58 24.09 6.60
N ASP A 90 4.40 22.85 7.07
CA ASP A 90 4.79 22.45 8.41
C ASP A 90 6.26 21.93 8.43
N PRO A 91 7.18 22.59 9.16
CA PRO A 91 8.59 22.21 9.17
C PRO A 91 8.85 20.86 9.84
N GLY A 92 7.99 20.39 10.75
CA GLY A 92 8.09 19.06 11.36
C GLY A 92 7.71 17.97 10.36
N LEU A 93 6.58 18.13 9.68
CA LEU A 93 6.10 17.22 8.65
C LEU A 93 7.05 17.18 7.43
N ARG A 94 7.71 18.29 7.07
CA ARG A 94 8.77 18.30 6.05
C ARG A 94 9.92 17.35 6.39
N ARG A 95 10.38 17.37 7.66
CA ARG A 95 11.47 16.49 8.12
C ARG A 95 11.04 15.03 8.11
N ILE A 96 9.80 14.74 8.52
CA ILE A 96 9.23 13.40 8.46
C ILE A 96 9.16 12.91 7.00
N ALA A 97 8.67 13.76 6.09
CA ALA A 97 8.59 13.44 4.68
C ALA A 97 9.98 13.16 4.08
N ALA A 98 10.97 14.02 4.38
CA ALA A 98 12.35 13.81 3.94
C ALA A 98 12.96 12.51 4.51
N GLY A 99 12.66 12.18 5.76
CA GLY A 99 13.15 10.96 6.42
C GLY A 99 12.60 9.66 5.81
N ALA A 100 11.41 9.70 5.20
CA ALA A 100 10.82 8.53 4.53
C ALA A 100 11.44 8.22 3.16
N ILE A 101 11.96 9.23 2.46
CA ILE A 101 12.45 9.13 1.08
C ILE A 101 13.47 7.99 0.88
N PRO A 102 14.52 7.81 1.71
CA PRO A 102 15.50 6.76 1.51
C PRO A 102 14.91 5.34 1.58
N LEU A 103 13.92 5.12 2.45
CA LEU A 103 13.24 3.82 2.56
C LEU A 103 12.38 3.55 1.33
N ILE A 104 11.64 4.57 0.86
CA ILE A 104 10.80 4.45 -0.35
C ILE A 104 11.68 4.11 -1.56
N GLN A 105 12.81 4.80 -1.73
CA GLN A 105 13.77 4.50 -2.81
C GLN A 105 14.33 3.08 -2.72
N ARG A 106 14.61 2.58 -1.51
CA ARG A 106 15.04 1.20 -1.30
C ARG A 106 13.97 0.20 -1.78
N HIS A 107 12.70 0.41 -1.43
CA HIS A 107 11.61 -0.46 -1.87
C HIS A 107 11.42 -0.43 -3.38
N ILE A 108 11.47 0.75 -4.01
CA ILE A 108 11.45 0.89 -5.47
C ILE A 108 12.57 0.04 -6.09
N ALA A 109 13.81 0.18 -5.62
CA ALA A 109 14.93 -0.57 -6.15
C ALA A 109 14.77 -2.09 -5.98
N GLN A 110 14.19 -2.55 -4.86
CA GLN A 110 13.89 -3.97 -4.63
C GLN A 110 12.82 -4.48 -5.60
N LEU A 111 11.72 -3.76 -5.76
CA LEU A 111 10.61 -4.14 -6.65
C LEU A 111 11.02 -4.12 -8.12
N SER A 112 11.81 -3.13 -8.55
CA SER A 112 12.36 -3.10 -9.91
C SER A 112 13.26 -4.31 -10.19
N ARG A 113 14.04 -4.78 -9.20
CA ARG A 113 14.82 -6.03 -9.34
C ARG A 113 13.91 -7.25 -9.45
N MET A 114 12.89 -7.35 -8.60
CA MET A 114 11.90 -8.44 -8.67
C MET A 114 11.21 -8.47 -10.05
N GLN A 115 10.80 -7.30 -10.56
CA GLN A 115 10.18 -7.16 -11.87
C GLN A 115 11.11 -7.65 -13.00
N ALA A 116 12.38 -7.27 -12.96
CA ALA A 116 13.38 -7.74 -13.92
C ALA A 116 13.54 -9.28 -13.89
N THR A 117 13.60 -9.88 -12.69
CA THR A 117 13.75 -11.33 -12.54
C THR A 117 12.52 -12.11 -13.02
N MET A 118 11.31 -11.55 -12.89
CA MET A 118 10.08 -12.18 -13.38
C MET A 118 9.92 -12.08 -14.91
N GLY A 119 10.49 -11.04 -15.53
CA GLY A 119 10.54 -10.89 -16.99
C GLY A 119 11.51 -11.85 -17.67
N GLY A 120 12.67 -12.10 -17.04
CA GLY A 120 13.72 -12.97 -17.58
C GLY A 120 13.44 -14.48 -17.49
N GLY A 121 12.40 -14.91 -16.77
CA GLY A 121 12.02 -16.32 -16.64
C GLY A 121 11.11 -16.86 -17.77
N ARG A 122 10.72 -16.02 -18.74
CA ARG A 122 9.84 -16.40 -19.86
C ARG A 122 10.57 -16.76 -21.16
N GLU A 123 11.91 -16.73 -21.16
CA GLU A 123 12.77 -16.96 -22.34
C GLU A 123 13.63 -18.25 -22.24
N GLY A 124 13.27 -19.21 -21.37
CA GLY A 124 14.02 -20.47 -21.16
C GLY A 124 13.23 -21.73 -21.48
#